data_AF-A0A8H6RCH2-F1
#
_entry.id   AF-A0A8H6RCH2-F1
#
_cell.length_a   1.000
_cell.length_b   1.000
_cell.length_c   1.000
_cell.angle_alpha   90.00
_cell.angle_beta   90.00
_cell.angle_gamma   90.00
#
_symmetry.space_group_name_H-M   'P 1'
#
loop_
_entity.id
_entity.type
_entity.pdbx_description
1 polymer ?
#
loop_
_entity_poly.entity_id
_entity_poly.type
_entity_poly.pdbx_seq_one_letter_code
_entity_poly.pdbx_strand_id
1 'polypeptide(L)'
;MADGLNTARAMRVAEIMQDFKNIQMRISSIRANPSAEEYNEDGFVVLRQCVSAAQQIILDASVRRFMAQKIYLRAAAALRWASNRNAILQGAPPSPGHAPALQQIRNTLRTELASITDARVEACLRQADTNAGKYIQEDPSLAVIQRMAGRDR
;
A
#
# COMPACT_ATOMS: atom_id res chain seq x y z
N MET A 1 0.11 18.08 -13.27
CA MET A 1 -0.75 19.17 -12.78
C MET A 1 -1.78 18.55 -11.85
N ALA A 2 -2.07 19.16 -10.70
CA ALA A 2 -3.16 18.72 -9.85
C ALA A 2 -4.46 19.24 -10.47
N ASP A 3 -5.32 18.34 -10.92
CA ASP A 3 -6.58 18.63 -11.62
C ASP A 3 -7.72 19.13 -10.69
N GLY A 4 -7.38 19.54 -9.46
CA GLY A 4 -8.34 20.03 -8.46
C GLY A 4 -9.24 18.96 -7.84
N LEU A 5 -9.26 17.73 -8.34
CA LEU A 5 -10.18 16.67 -7.88
C LEU A 5 -9.62 15.81 -6.74
N ASN A 6 -8.41 16.12 -6.27
CA ASN A 6 -7.74 15.33 -5.22
C ASN A 6 -8.55 15.21 -3.94
N THR A 7 -9.27 16.28 -3.53
CA THR A 7 -10.13 16.26 -2.35
C THR A 7 -11.30 15.29 -2.54
N ALA A 8 -11.96 15.31 -3.69
CA ALA A 8 -13.05 14.38 -4.01
C ALA A 8 -12.58 12.92 -4.06
N ARG A 9 -11.39 12.67 -4.63
CA ARG A 9 -10.77 11.34 -4.61
C ARG A 9 -10.44 10.87 -3.20
N ALA A 10 -9.93 11.77 -2.36
CA ALA A 10 -9.61 11.45 -0.97
C ALA A 10 -10.87 11.08 -0.17
N MET A 11 -11.97 11.82 -0.35
CA MET A 11 -13.27 11.49 0.26
C MET A 11 -13.74 10.10 -0.17
N ARG A 12 -13.66 9.79 -1.47
CA ARG A 12 -14.05 8.47 -1.98
C ARG A 12 -13.21 7.34 -1.38
N VAL A 13 -11.90 7.54 -1.22
CA VAL A 13 -11.03 6.57 -0.54
C VAL A 13 -11.43 6.39 0.92
N ALA A 14 -11.78 7.47 1.63
CA ALA A 14 -12.24 7.39 3.02
C ALA A 14 -13.53 6.57 3.17
N GLU A 15 -14.51 6.76 2.28
CA GLU A 15 -15.74 5.95 2.24
C GLU A 15 -15.43 4.47 2.05
N ILE A 16 -14.59 4.16 1.06
CA ILE A 16 -14.18 2.79 0.77
C ILE A 16 -13.53 2.17 2.04
N MET A 17 -12.60 2.88 2.69
CA MET A 17 -11.97 2.42 3.93
C MET A 17 -12.96 2.24 5.07
N GLN A 18 -13.99 3.08 5.16
CA GLN A 18 -15.07 2.95 6.13
C GLN A 18 -15.89 1.67 5.88
N ASP A 19 -16.15 1.31 4.63
CA ASP A 19 -16.83 0.05 4.27
C ASP A 19 -15.98 -1.17 4.65
N PHE A 20 -14.67 -1.13 4.38
CA PHE A 20 -13.73 -2.17 4.83
C PHE A 20 -13.74 -2.35 6.35
N LYS A 21 -13.71 -1.23 7.10
CA LYS A 21 -13.81 -1.26 8.57
C LYS A 21 -15.13 -1.89 9.03
N ASN A 22 -16.25 -1.51 8.39
CA ASN A 22 -17.56 -2.05 8.72
C ASN A 22 -17.61 -3.58 8.49
N ILE A 23 -17.04 -4.05 7.38
CA ILE A 23 -16.92 -5.48 7.09
C ILE A 23 -16.08 -6.17 8.16
N GLN A 24 -14.88 -5.65 8.47
CA GLN A 24 -13.98 -6.26 9.45
C GLN A 24 -14.61 -6.36 10.85
N MET A 25 -15.34 -5.33 11.30
CA MET A 25 -16.07 -5.39 12.56
C MET A 25 -17.23 -6.38 12.53
N ARG A 26 -17.89 -6.57 11.38
CA ARG A 26 -18.97 -7.55 11.24
C ARG A 26 -18.47 -8.99 11.15
N ILE A 27 -17.27 -9.25 10.59
CA ILE A 27 -16.69 -10.60 10.52
C ILE A 27 -16.65 -11.26 11.89
N SER A 28 -16.22 -10.54 12.93
CA SER A 28 -16.17 -11.08 14.29
C SER A 28 -17.56 -11.41 14.84
N SER A 29 -18.56 -10.59 14.53
CA SER A 29 -19.97 -10.83 14.87
C SER A 29 -20.61 -11.98 14.07
N ILE A 30 -20.07 -12.29 12.88
CA ILE A 30 -20.54 -13.38 11.99
C ILE A 30 -19.98 -14.74 12.41
N ARG A 31 -18.89 -14.80 13.20
CA ARG A 31 -18.27 -16.07 13.63
C ARG A 31 -19.20 -16.82 14.57
N ALA A 32 -19.92 -17.79 14.01
CA ALA A 32 -20.63 -18.81 14.78
C ALA A 32 -19.72 -20.03 15.03
N ASN A 33 -19.97 -20.73 16.14
CA ASN A 33 -19.28 -21.96 16.50
C ASN A 33 -20.25 -23.14 16.46
N PRO A 34 -20.66 -23.59 15.25
CA PRO A 34 -21.62 -24.69 15.11
C PRO A 34 -21.04 -25.99 15.66
N SER A 35 -21.92 -26.87 16.13
CA SER A 35 -21.54 -28.26 16.42
C SER A 35 -21.16 -29.00 15.13
N ALA A 36 -20.58 -30.20 15.26
CA ALA A 36 -20.23 -31.03 14.11
C ALA A 36 -21.47 -31.43 13.27
N GLU A 37 -22.62 -31.58 13.94
CA GLU A 37 -23.90 -31.95 13.32
C GLU A 37 -24.48 -30.78 12.52
N GLU A 38 -24.40 -29.56 13.06
CA GLU A 38 -24.92 -28.34 12.43
C GLU A 38 -23.96 -27.77 11.38
N TYR A 39 -22.72 -28.26 11.30
CA TYR A 39 -21.67 -27.67 10.46
C TYR A 39 -22.11 -27.48 9.00
N ASN A 40 -22.88 -28.42 8.45
CA ASN A 40 -23.30 -28.39 7.05
C ASN A 40 -24.66 -27.73 6.81
N GLU A 41 -25.31 -27.18 7.83
CA GLU A 41 -26.56 -26.45 7.59
C GLU A 41 -26.30 -25.18 6.76
N ASP A 42 -27.25 -24.87 5.87
CA ASP A 42 -27.12 -23.81 4.87
C ASP A 42 -26.74 -22.47 5.49
N GLY A 43 -27.32 -22.13 6.65
CA GLY A 43 -27.00 -20.90 7.38
C GLY A 43 -25.53 -20.81 7.77
N PHE A 44 -24.96 -21.87 8.33
CA PHE A 44 -23.55 -21.91 8.72
C PHE A 44 -22.62 -21.96 7.51
N VAL A 45 -23.02 -22.59 6.41
CA VAL A 45 -22.28 -22.54 5.14
C VAL A 45 -22.16 -21.10 4.63
N VAL A 46 -23.28 -20.37 4.58
CA VAL A 46 -23.30 -18.97 4.12
C VAL A 46 -22.46 -18.09 5.04
N LEU A 47 -22.57 -18.23 6.36
CA LEU A 47 -21.75 -17.47 7.31
C LEU A 47 -20.24 -17.70 7.08
N ARG A 48 -19.81 -18.95 6.86
CA ARG A 48 -18.41 -19.25 6.53
C ARG A 48 -17.96 -18.65 5.20
N GLN A 49 -18.82 -18.68 4.18
CA GLN A 49 -18.54 -18.03 2.89
C GLN A 49 -18.37 -16.51 3.07
N CYS A 50 -19.22 -15.85 3.84
CA CYS A 50 -19.11 -14.43 4.17
C CYS A 50 -17.78 -14.11 4.87
N VAL A 51 -17.39 -14.90 5.89
CA VAL A 51 -16.11 -14.72 6.58
C VAL A 51 -14.94 -14.88 5.60
N SER A 52 -14.97 -15.91 4.75
CA SER A 52 -13.91 -16.15 3.78
C SER A 52 -13.79 -15.01 2.76
N ALA A 53 -14.92 -14.55 2.20
CA ALA A 53 -14.94 -13.44 1.25
C ALA A 53 -14.41 -12.15 1.88
N ALA A 54 -14.79 -11.88 3.12
CA ALA A 54 -14.34 -10.71 3.85
C ALA A 54 -12.84 -10.75 4.19
N GLN A 55 -12.29 -11.94 4.49
CA GLN A 55 -10.84 -12.14 4.64
C GLN A 55 -10.07 -11.90 3.33
N GLN A 56 -10.62 -12.32 2.18
CA GLN A 56 -10.01 -12.04 0.87
C GLN A 56 -9.97 -10.53 0.59
N ILE A 57 -11.04 -9.82 0.90
CA ILE A 57 -11.14 -8.36 0.78
C ILE A 57 -10.02 -7.66 1.59
N ILE A 58 -9.74 -8.11 2.81
CA ILE A 58 -8.62 -7.57 3.63
C ILE A 58 -7.27 -7.82 2.96
N LEU A 59 -7.05 -9.04 2.46
CA LEU A 59 -5.83 -9.39 1.75
C LEU A 59 -5.60 -8.51 0.51
N ASP A 60 -6.63 -8.32 -0.31
CA ASP A 60 -6.57 -7.47 -1.51
C ASP A 60 -6.26 -6.01 -1.14
N ALA A 61 -6.85 -5.50 -0.05
CA ALA A 61 -6.57 -4.17 0.45
C ALA A 61 -5.10 -4.02 0.90
N SER A 62 -4.57 -5.02 1.63
CA SER A 62 -3.16 -5.02 2.04
C SER A 62 -2.21 -5.06 0.84
N VAL A 63 -2.54 -5.84 -0.20
CA VAL A 63 -1.78 -5.89 -1.46
C VAL A 63 -1.80 -4.53 -2.17
N ARG A 64 -2.98 -3.90 -2.30
CA ARG A 64 -3.11 -2.57 -2.92
C ARG A 64 -2.35 -1.50 -2.16
N ARG A 65 -2.42 -1.51 -0.82
CA ARG A 65 -1.67 -0.57 0.03
C ARG A 65 -0.16 -0.73 -0.16
N PHE A 66 0.32 -1.96 -0.19
CA PHE A 66 1.72 -2.27 -0.43
C PHE A 66 2.20 -1.73 -1.79
N MET A 67 1.44 -1.99 -2.87
CA MET A 67 1.76 -1.48 -4.21
C MET A 67 1.72 0.05 -4.27
N ALA A 68 0.70 0.67 -3.66
CA ALA A 68 0.56 2.12 -3.60
C ALA A 68 1.76 2.76 -2.89
N GLN A 69 2.21 2.20 -1.77
CA GLN A 69 3.38 2.70 -1.05
C GLN A 69 4.65 2.61 -1.91
N LYS A 70 4.84 1.52 -2.66
CA LYS A 70 5.99 1.36 -3.55
C LYS A 70 5.97 2.41 -4.68
N ILE A 71 4.81 2.65 -5.28
CA ILE A 71 4.63 3.71 -6.29
C ILE A 71 4.91 5.08 -5.69
N TYR A 72 4.35 5.37 -4.52
CA TYR A 72 4.55 6.63 -3.82
C TYR A 72 6.03 6.92 -3.55
N LEU A 73 6.78 5.95 -3.02
CA LEU A 73 8.20 6.12 -2.73
C LEU A 73 9.03 6.39 -4.00
N ARG A 74 8.73 5.70 -5.10
CA ARG A 74 9.39 5.92 -6.39
C ARG A 74 9.05 7.30 -6.96
N ALA A 75 7.79 7.70 -6.89
CA ALA A 75 7.35 9.03 -7.32
C ALA A 75 8.00 10.14 -6.48
N ALA A 76 8.07 9.97 -5.16
CA ALA A 76 8.72 10.91 -4.26
C ALA A 76 10.23 11.06 -4.56
N ALA A 77 10.93 9.96 -4.82
CA ALA A 77 12.33 9.99 -5.24
C ALA A 77 12.53 10.74 -6.56
N ALA A 78 11.68 10.47 -7.55
CA ALA A 78 11.71 11.16 -8.84
C ALA A 78 11.40 12.66 -8.73
N LEU A 79 10.42 13.04 -7.89
CA LEU A 79 10.10 14.44 -7.62
C LEU A 79 11.24 15.16 -6.92
N ARG A 80 11.89 14.55 -5.92
CA ARG A 80 13.12 15.09 -5.31
C ARG A 80 14.21 15.32 -6.34
N TRP A 81 14.47 14.34 -7.21
CA TRP A 81 15.43 14.49 -8.29
C TRP A 81 15.09 15.65 -9.22
N ALA A 82 13.82 15.78 -9.62
CA ALA A 82 13.37 16.86 -10.51
C ALA A 82 13.54 18.24 -9.86
N SER A 83 13.16 18.37 -8.59
CA SER A 83 13.36 19.61 -7.82
C SER A 83 14.83 19.99 -7.70
N ASN A 84 15.71 19.03 -7.38
CA ASN A 84 17.15 19.28 -7.30
C ASN A 84 17.76 19.65 -8.66
N ARG A 85 17.31 19.00 -9.73
CA ARG A 85 17.73 19.34 -11.10
C ARG A 85 17.35 20.77 -11.45
N ASN A 86 16.13 21.20 -11.11
CA ASN A 86 15.69 22.57 -11.34
C ASN A 86 16.51 23.58 -10.53
N ALA A 87 16.87 23.24 -9.28
CA ALA A 87 17.72 24.09 -8.45
C ALA A 87 19.16 24.22 -8.98
N ILE A 88 19.72 23.16 -9.57
CA ILE A 88 21.05 23.18 -10.19
C ILE A 88 21.05 24.02 -11.48
N LEU A 89 20.03 23.84 -12.32
CA LEU A 89 20.00 24.48 -13.63
C LEU A 89 19.48 25.92 -13.59
N GLN A 90 18.61 26.24 -12.63
CA GLN A 90 18.02 27.59 -12.49
C GLN A 90 17.40 28.13 -13.80
N GLY A 91 16.86 27.24 -14.64
CA GLY A 91 16.29 27.57 -15.95
C GLY A 91 17.30 27.62 -17.11
N ALA A 92 18.61 27.56 -16.85
CA ALA A 92 19.64 27.50 -17.87
C ALA A 92 19.76 26.09 -18.51
N PRO A 93 20.23 25.99 -19.77
CA PRO A 93 20.57 24.71 -20.36
C PRO A 93 21.71 24.03 -19.58
N PRO A 94 21.75 22.67 -19.53
CA PRO A 94 22.87 21.94 -18.95
C PRO A 94 24.20 22.34 -19.60
N SER A 95 25.24 22.51 -18.79
CA SER A 95 26.58 22.92 -19.23
C SER A 95 27.64 22.07 -18.50
N PRO A 96 28.91 22.06 -18.96
CA PRO A 96 29.98 21.30 -18.30
C PRO A 96 30.16 21.66 -16.82
N GLY A 97 29.92 22.92 -16.43
CA GLY A 97 29.96 23.35 -15.02
C GLY A 97 28.90 22.68 -14.14
N HIS A 98 27.73 22.33 -14.70
CA HIS A 98 26.66 21.63 -14.00
C HIS A 98 26.90 20.11 -13.91
N ALA A 99 27.79 19.55 -14.74
CA ALA A 99 27.91 18.11 -14.92
C ALA A 99 28.18 17.33 -13.62
N PRO A 100 29.08 17.77 -12.70
CA PRO A 100 29.31 17.06 -11.45
C PRO A 100 28.06 17.01 -10.55
N ALA A 101 27.35 18.14 -10.40
CA ALA A 101 26.15 18.23 -9.57
C ALA A 101 24.99 17.39 -10.16
N LEU A 102 24.81 17.44 -11.49
CA LEU A 102 23.81 16.61 -12.17
C LEU A 102 24.11 15.11 -12.05
N GLN A 103 25.39 14.73 -12.08
CA GLN A 103 25.80 13.35 -11.86
C GLN A 103 25.55 12.91 -10.41
N GLN A 104 25.80 13.78 -9.44
CA GLN A 104 25.53 13.50 -8.03
C GLN A 104 24.06 13.19 -7.80
N ILE A 105 23.13 14.04 -8.25
CA ILE A 105 21.69 13.79 -8.05
C ILE A 105 21.20 12.53 -8.78
N ARG A 106 21.83 12.16 -9.90
CA ARG A 106 21.55 10.90 -10.60
C ARG A 106 21.98 9.70 -9.78
N ASN A 107 23.16 9.75 -9.16
CA ASN A 107 23.63 8.70 -8.27
C ASN A 107 22.72 8.59 -7.04
N THR A 108 22.34 9.71 -6.43
CA THR A 108 21.39 9.73 -5.31
C THR A 108 20.06 9.07 -5.69
N LEU A 109 19.48 9.42 -6.83
CA LEU A 109 18.24 8.81 -7.32
C LEU A 109 18.38 7.29 -7.50
N ARG A 110 19.49 6.82 -8.08
CA ARG A 110 19.73 5.38 -8.26
C ARG A 110 19.83 4.65 -6.92
N THR A 111 20.61 5.19 -5.99
CA THR A 111 20.74 4.63 -4.64
C THR A 111 19.40 4.57 -3.94
N GLU A 112 18.62 5.66 -4.02
CA GLU A 112 17.30 5.72 -3.42
C GLU A 112 16.35 4.69 -4.03
N LEU A 113 16.25 4.60 -5.36
CA LEU A 113 15.40 3.62 -6.04
C LEU A 113 15.82 2.18 -5.75
N ALA A 114 17.12 1.89 -5.72
CA ALA A 114 17.64 0.56 -5.38
C ALA A 114 17.29 0.16 -3.94
N SER A 115 17.18 1.14 -3.06
CA SER A 115 16.83 0.92 -1.65
C SER A 115 15.34 0.69 -1.41
N ILE A 116 14.46 0.88 -2.41
CA ILE A 116 13.02 0.61 -2.34
C ILE A 116 12.77 -0.87 -2.69
N THR A 117 13.09 -1.74 -1.74
CA THR A 117 12.83 -3.19 -1.83
C THR A 117 11.47 -3.54 -1.23
N ASP A 118 10.90 -4.67 -1.62
CA ASP A 118 9.62 -5.15 -1.07
C ASP A 118 9.69 -5.30 0.47
N ALA A 119 10.77 -5.89 0.96
CA ALA A 119 11.01 -6.05 2.40
C ALA A 119 11.05 -4.70 3.14
N ARG A 120 11.71 -3.68 2.56
CA ARG A 120 11.76 -2.36 3.19
C ARG A 120 10.40 -1.67 3.18
N VAL A 121 9.66 -1.77 2.07
CA VAL A 121 8.32 -1.18 1.96
C VAL A 121 7.40 -1.77 3.04
N GLU A 122 7.41 -3.10 3.18
CA GLU A 122 6.60 -3.79 4.17
C GLU A 122 7.00 -3.44 5.60
N ALA A 123 8.31 -3.46 5.91
CA ALA A 123 8.81 -3.09 7.22
C ALA A 123 8.45 -1.65 7.59
N CYS A 124 8.55 -0.70 6.65
CA CYS A 124 8.14 0.69 6.90
C CYS A 124 6.64 0.82 7.15
N LEU A 125 5.79 0.10 6.41
CA LEU A 125 4.35 0.12 6.63
C LEU A 125 4.00 -0.45 8.01
N ARG A 126 4.53 -1.62 8.37
CA ARG A 126 4.30 -2.24 9.69
C ARG A 126 4.82 -1.35 10.82
N GLN A 127 6.02 -0.81 10.70
CA GLN A 127 6.58 0.07 11.72
C GLN A 127 5.70 1.32 11.94
N ALA A 128 5.19 1.93 10.86
CA ALA A 128 4.30 3.08 10.96
C ALA A 128 2.99 2.72 11.68
N ASP A 129 2.43 1.53 11.41
CA ASP A 129 1.21 1.06 12.06
C ASP A 129 1.44 0.70 13.54
N THR A 130 2.56 0.04 13.86
CA THR A 130 2.97 -0.23 15.25
C THR A 130 3.17 1.07 16.03
N ASN A 131 3.86 2.06 15.45
CA ASN A 131 4.06 3.37 16.08
C ASN A 131 2.73 4.09 16.33
N ALA A 132 1.72 3.86 15.49
CA ALA A 132 0.38 4.39 15.65
C ALA A 132 -0.51 3.54 16.58
N GLY A 133 0.03 2.50 17.23
CA GLY A 133 -0.70 1.62 18.14
C GLY A 133 -1.77 0.75 17.47
N LYS A 134 -1.67 0.51 16.15
CA LYS A 134 -2.65 -0.30 15.42
C LYS A 134 -2.44 -1.79 15.66
N TYR A 135 -3.52 -2.55 15.58
CA TYR A 135 -3.49 -4.01 15.63
C TYR A 135 -3.08 -4.59 14.27
N ILE A 136 -1.95 -5.30 14.22
CA ILE A 136 -1.32 -5.81 12.98
C ILE A 136 -1.16 -7.33 12.93
N GLN A 137 -1.70 -8.05 13.93
CA GLN A 137 -1.48 -9.51 14.04
C GLN A 137 -2.20 -10.31 12.94
N GLU A 138 -3.29 -9.75 12.39
CA GLU A 138 -4.04 -10.37 11.28
C GLU A 138 -3.50 -9.96 9.90
N ASP A 139 -2.46 -9.11 9.84
CA ASP A 139 -1.92 -8.65 8.56
C ASP A 139 -1.23 -9.80 7.83
N PRO A 140 -1.50 -9.99 6.53
CA PRO A 140 -0.86 -11.03 5.73
C PRO A 140 0.65 -10.84 5.71
N SER A 141 1.38 -11.96 5.61
CA SER A 141 2.84 -11.91 5.50
C SER A 141 3.27 -11.34 4.14
N LEU A 142 4.49 -10.81 4.07
CA LEU A 142 5.07 -10.32 2.82
C LEU A 142 5.02 -11.37 1.70
N ALA A 143 5.29 -12.63 2.00
CA ALA A 143 5.25 -13.71 1.02
C ALA A 143 3.85 -13.92 0.42
N VAL A 144 2.80 -13.79 1.24
CA VAL A 144 1.40 -13.84 0.78
C VAL A 144 1.08 -12.62 -0.10
N ILE A 145 1.48 -11.42 0.33
CA ILE A 145 1.29 -10.19 -0.44
C ILE A 145 1.97 -10.28 -1.80
N GLN A 146 3.22 -10.73 -1.87
CA GLN A 146 3.98 -10.87 -3.11
C GLN A 146 3.36 -11.87 -4.07
N ARG A 147 2.90 -13.02 -3.55
CA ARG A 147 2.22 -14.04 -4.35
C ARG A 147 0.95 -13.49 -5.00
N MET A 148 0.15 -12.74 -4.26
CA MET A 148 -1.09 -12.17 -4.78
C MET A 148 -0.81 -11.02 -5.74
N ALA A 149 0.10 -10.11 -5.41
CA ALA A 149 0.50 -9.00 -6.29
C ALA A 149 1.11 -9.45 -7.63
N GLY A 150 1.69 -10.66 -7.68
CA GLY A 150 2.22 -11.26 -8.89
C GLY A 150 1.17 -11.93 -9.79
N ARG A 151 -0.03 -12.24 -9.28
CA ARG A 151 -1.14 -12.81 -10.09
C ARG A 151 -1.85 -11.75 -10.94
N ASP A 152 -1.76 -10.48 -10.55
CA ASP A 152 -2.41 -9.35 -11.22
C ASP A 152 -1.52 -8.67 -12.28
N ARG A 153 -0.42 -9.32 -12.71
CA ARG A 153 0.48 -8.86 -13.76
C ARG A 153 0.49 -9.84 -14.93
#